data_AF-A0A178YUX5-F1
#
_entry.id   AF-A0A178YUX5-F1
#
_cell.length_a   1.000
_cell.length_b   1.000
_cell.length_c   1.000
_cell.angle_alpha   90.00
_cell.angle_beta   90.00
_cell.angle_gamma   90.00
#
_symmetry.space_group_name_H-M   'P 1'
#
loop_
_entity.id
_entity.type
_entity.pdbx_description
1 polymer ?
#
loop_
_entity_poly.entity_id
_entity_poly.type
_entity_poly.pdbx_seq_one_letter_code
_entity_poly.pdbx_strand_id
1 'polypeptide(L)'
;MAGENRDVFVNCPFETEYRQFFYAMVFTVIRSGFVARCALETDNAADNRFEKICRIIGECRYGIHDISRTEVDGNPPLPRFNMPLELGVFLGAKKYGGPKHRNKSCIIFDREQYRFQRYISDIAGQDIHSHQGDVNRLIVELATWLRAQSGDVHIPGGVAIGAEFAAFNLTLPAIYAARQLDPAEVTFGDFSAVVVQYLTT
;
A
#
# COMPACT_ATOMS: atom_id res chain seq x y z
N MET A 1 -25.29 9.40 8.85
CA MET A 1 -24.53 9.49 7.59
C MET A 1 -23.45 8.45 7.67
N ALA A 2 -23.43 7.46 6.76
CA ALA A 2 -22.33 6.50 6.72
C ALA A 2 -21.06 7.29 6.42
N GLY A 3 -20.02 7.16 7.26
CA GLY A 3 -18.73 7.81 7.01
C GLY A 3 -18.21 7.42 5.63
N GLU A 4 -17.48 8.33 4.97
CA GLU A 4 -16.79 7.98 3.73
C GLU A 4 -15.92 6.73 3.95
N ASN A 5 -16.02 5.75 3.04
CA ASN A 5 -15.15 4.58 3.05
C ASN A 5 -13.68 5.03 2.95
N ARG A 6 -12.89 4.72 3.99
CA ARG A 6 -11.46 5.04 4.09
C ARG A 6 -10.57 3.79 3.98
N ASP A 7 -11.06 2.71 3.41
CA ASP A 7 -10.27 1.51 3.14
C ASP A 7 -9.34 1.75 1.94
N VAL A 8 -8.05 1.43 2.12
CA VAL A 8 -6.99 1.59 1.14
C VAL A 8 -6.35 0.23 0.86
N PHE A 9 -6.51 -0.27 -0.36
CA PHE A 9 -5.84 -1.49 -0.80
C PHE A 9 -4.35 -1.22 -1.07
N VAL A 10 -3.46 -1.90 -0.37
CA VAL A 10 -1.99 -1.80 -0.50
C VAL A 10 -1.49 -3.00 -1.30
N ASN A 11 -1.21 -2.76 -2.56
CA ASN A 11 -0.51 -3.65 -3.47
C ASN A 11 0.96 -3.22 -3.48
N CYS A 12 1.79 -3.83 -2.63
CA CYS A 12 3.25 -3.66 -2.61
C CYS A 12 3.95 -5.04 -2.54
N PRO A 13 5.15 -5.22 -3.13
CA PRO A 13 5.90 -6.46 -2.94
C PRO A 13 6.24 -6.71 -1.47
N PHE A 14 6.17 -7.96 -1.02
CA PHE A 14 6.39 -8.36 0.38
C PHE A 14 7.80 -8.89 0.66
N GLU A 15 8.67 -8.88 -0.34
CA GLU A 15 10.06 -9.34 -0.23
C GLU A 15 10.85 -8.43 0.74
N THR A 16 11.92 -8.96 1.32
CA THR A 16 12.70 -8.28 2.38
C THR A 16 13.14 -6.87 1.98
N GLU A 17 13.51 -6.69 0.72
CA GLU A 17 13.96 -5.43 0.12
C GLU A 17 12.83 -4.38 0.04
N TYR A 18 11.57 -4.82 -0.07
CA TYR A 18 10.40 -3.95 -0.18
C TYR A 18 9.65 -3.77 1.14
N ARG A 19 9.98 -4.56 2.17
CA ARG A 19 9.31 -4.51 3.48
C ARG A 19 9.28 -3.11 4.09
N GLN A 20 10.35 -2.33 3.95
CA GLN A 20 10.38 -0.96 4.47
C GLN A 20 9.41 -0.03 3.73
N PHE A 21 9.25 -0.19 2.41
CA PHE A 21 8.26 0.57 1.62
C PHE A 21 6.85 0.16 2.01
N PHE A 22 6.60 -1.14 2.16
CA PHE A 22 5.30 -1.64 2.63
C PHE A 22 4.94 -1.07 4.01
N TYR A 23 5.86 -1.11 4.98
CA TYR A 23 5.65 -0.53 6.31
C TYR A 23 5.42 0.97 6.26
N ALA A 24 6.15 1.70 5.41
CA ALA A 24 5.95 3.12 5.22
C ALA A 24 4.56 3.44 4.62
N MET A 25 4.09 2.64 3.66
CA MET A 25 2.74 2.76 3.10
C MET A 25 1.67 2.54 4.17
N VAL A 26 1.78 1.43 4.91
CA VAL A 26 0.81 1.08 5.97
C VAL A 26 0.81 2.12 7.07
N PHE A 27 1.99 2.56 7.53
CA PHE A 27 2.11 3.63 8.52
C PHE A 27 1.47 4.92 8.02
N THR A 28 1.78 5.36 6.79
CA THR A 28 1.23 6.60 6.22
C THR A 28 -0.28 6.55 6.08
N VAL A 29 -0.84 5.41 5.64
CA VAL A 29 -2.29 5.19 5.54
C VAL A 29 -2.96 5.32 6.91
N ILE A 30 -2.48 4.56 7.91
CA ILE A 30 -3.06 4.58 9.25
C ILE A 30 -2.89 5.95 9.89
N ARG A 31 -1.71 6.57 9.76
CA ARG A 31 -1.41 7.91 10.29
C ARG A 31 -2.30 9.00 9.69
N SER A 32 -2.75 8.80 8.46
CA SER A 32 -3.66 9.71 7.77
C SER A 32 -5.14 9.47 8.13
N GLY A 33 -5.44 8.56 9.06
CA GLY A 33 -6.81 8.25 9.49
C GLY A 33 -7.57 7.35 8.52
N PHE A 34 -6.87 6.51 7.77
CA PHE A 34 -7.44 5.50 6.86
C PHE A 34 -7.19 4.08 7.40
N VAL A 35 -7.82 3.10 6.76
CA VAL A 35 -7.63 1.68 7.07
C VAL A 35 -6.78 1.05 5.96
N ALA A 36 -5.58 0.61 6.31
CA ALA A 36 -4.74 -0.15 5.39
C ALA A 36 -5.31 -1.56 5.23
N ARG A 37 -5.45 -2.00 3.98
CA ARG A 37 -5.96 -3.31 3.61
C ARG A 37 -4.98 -3.98 2.65
N CYS A 38 -4.68 -5.26 2.77
CA CYS A 38 -3.78 -5.95 1.83
C CYS A 38 -4.06 -7.47 1.74
N ALA A 39 -3.45 -8.13 0.76
CA ALA A 39 -3.64 -9.56 0.52
C ALA A 39 -3.26 -10.45 1.73
N LEU A 40 -2.47 -9.95 2.69
CA LEU A 40 -2.03 -10.67 3.90
C LEU A 40 -3.03 -10.65 5.07
N GLU A 41 -4.18 -9.98 4.96
CA GLU A 41 -5.16 -9.81 6.06
C GLU A 41 -5.75 -11.09 6.70
N THR A 42 -5.60 -12.24 6.06
CA THR A 42 -6.39 -13.44 6.44
C THR A 42 -5.74 -14.67 5.84
N ASP A 43 -5.17 -15.53 6.67
CA ASP A 43 -4.55 -16.78 6.22
C ASP A 43 -5.59 -17.92 6.19
N ASN A 44 -6.70 -17.69 5.48
CA ASN A 44 -7.70 -18.74 5.29
C ASN A 44 -7.34 -19.55 4.04
N ALA A 45 -6.69 -20.70 4.25
CA ALA A 45 -6.25 -21.59 3.18
C ALA A 45 -7.39 -22.18 2.32
N ALA A 46 -8.65 -22.01 2.72
CA ALA A 46 -9.82 -22.43 1.96
C ALA A 46 -10.18 -21.50 0.78
N ASP A 47 -9.76 -20.23 0.82
CA ASP A 47 -10.13 -19.24 -0.19
C ASP A 47 -9.06 -19.15 -1.30
N ASN A 48 -9.50 -19.04 -2.56
CA ASN A 48 -8.59 -18.72 -3.66
C ASN A 48 -7.97 -17.32 -3.43
N ARG A 49 -6.63 -17.24 -3.40
CA ARG A 49 -5.89 -15.98 -3.18
C ARG A 49 -6.37 -14.85 -4.10
N PHE A 50 -6.67 -15.16 -5.36
CA PHE A 50 -7.13 -14.15 -6.31
C PHE A 50 -8.55 -13.66 -5.99
N GLU A 51 -9.46 -14.54 -5.61
CA GLU A 51 -10.82 -14.16 -5.18
C GLU A 51 -10.77 -13.28 -3.93
N LYS A 52 -9.86 -13.58 -3.01
CA LYS A 52 -9.63 -12.74 -1.83
C LYS A 52 -9.16 -11.34 -2.21
N ILE A 53 -8.20 -11.22 -3.13
CA ILE A 53 -7.76 -9.91 -3.64
C ILE A 53 -8.94 -9.17 -4.27
N CYS A 54 -9.74 -9.83 -5.11
CA CYS A 54 -10.93 -9.24 -5.71
C CYS A 54 -11.93 -8.75 -4.66
N ARG A 55 -12.14 -9.50 -3.57
CA ARG A 55 -13.00 -9.10 -2.44
C ARG A 55 -12.47 -7.84 -1.76
N ILE A 56 -11.20 -7.82 -1.37
CA ILE A 56 -10.57 -6.66 -0.70
C ILE A 56 -10.63 -5.44 -1.62
N ILE A 57 -10.27 -5.58 -2.89
CA ILE A 57 -10.41 -4.51 -3.89
C ILE A 57 -11.86 -4.05 -3.96
N GLY A 58 -12.84 -4.95 -3.94
CA GLY A 58 -14.26 -4.63 -3.93
C GLY A 58 -14.75 -3.85 -2.69
N GLU A 59 -14.02 -3.92 -1.59
CA GLU A 59 -14.28 -3.20 -0.33
C GLU A 59 -13.54 -1.87 -0.26
N CYS A 60 -12.37 -1.73 -0.87
CA CYS A 60 -11.57 -0.51 -0.78
C CYS A 60 -12.07 0.61 -1.70
N ARG A 61 -12.12 1.86 -1.21
CA ARG A 61 -12.29 3.04 -2.06
C ARG A 61 -10.97 3.45 -2.72
N TYR A 62 -9.88 3.31 -2.01
CA TYR A 62 -8.56 3.78 -2.44
C TYR A 62 -7.63 2.60 -2.75
N GLY A 63 -6.63 2.83 -3.60
CA GLY A 63 -5.61 1.84 -3.95
C GLY A 63 -4.21 2.45 -4.02
N ILE A 64 -3.22 1.75 -3.50
CA ILE A 64 -1.79 2.04 -3.65
C ILE A 64 -1.20 0.85 -4.40
N HIS A 65 -0.61 1.09 -5.57
CA HIS A 65 -0.02 0.03 -6.39
C HIS A 65 1.44 0.34 -6.68
N ASP A 66 2.34 -0.38 -6.02
CA ASP A 66 3.77 -0.38 -6.32
C ASP A 66 4.09 -1.45 -7.35
N ILE A 67 4.40 -1.03 -8.57
CA ILE A 67 4.75 -1.91 -9.69
C ILE A 67 6.27 -1.99 -9.92
N SER A 68 7.06 -1.55 -8.95
CA SER A 68 8.53 -1.46 -9.07
C SER A 68 9.23 -2.79 -9.24
N ARG A 69 8.62 -3.88 -8.75
CA ARG A 69 9.19 -5.23 -8.85
C ARG A 69 8.86 -5.84 -10.21
N THR A 70 9.86 -5.88 -11.08
CA THR A 70 9.74 -6.47 -12.44
C THR A 70 10.94 -7.33 -12.83
N GLU A 71 11.86 -7.55 -11.91
CA GLU A 71 13.01 -8.39 -12.15
C GLU A 71 12.59 -9.85 -12.25
N VAL A 72 13.36 -10.61 -13.03
CA VAL A 72 13.14 -12.04 -13.19
C VAL A 72 13.56 -12.79 -11.93
N ASP A 73 12.77 -13.79 -11.52
CA ASP A 73 13.10 -14.74 -10.46
C ASP A 73 12.86 -16.18 -10.91
N GLY A 74 13.36 -17.15 -10.14
CA GLY A 74 13.13 -18.58 -10.39
C GLY A 74 14.05 -19.23 -11.43
N ASN A 75 13.73 -20.47 -11.79
CA ASN A 75 14.46 -21.25 -12.79
C ASN A 75 13.47 -22.09 -13.65
N PRO A 76 13.30 -21.79 -14.96
CA PRO A 76 13.91 -20.68 -15.69
C PRO A 76 13.43 -19.30 -15.17
N PRO A 77 14.23 -18.24 -15.32
CA PRO A 77 13.92 -16.92 -14.77
C PRO A 77 12.71 -16.28 -15.48
N LEU A 78 11.65 -15.98 -14.73
CA LEU A 78 10.43 -15.33 -15.21
C LEU A 78 10.11 -14.08 -14.37
N PRO A 79 9.58 -13.02 -14.99
CA PRO A 79 9.15 -11.83 -14.25
C PRO A 79 7.85 -12.10 -13.49
N ARG A 80 7.72 -11.51 -12.30
CA ARG A 80 6.51 -11.61 -11.47
C ARG A 80 5.49 -10.55 -11.90
N PHE A 81 4.34 -10.98 -12.40
CA PHE A 81 3.28 -10.08 -12.89
C PHE A 81 2.14 -9.82 -11.89
N ASN A 82 2.30 -10.24 -10.63
CA ASN A 82 1.24 -10.09 -9.62
C ASN A 82 0.88 -8.61 -9.40
N MET A 83 1.87 -7.74 -9.23
CA MET A 83 1.61 -6.31 -8.99
C MET A 83 0.85 -5.64 -10.15
N PRO A 84 1.26 -5.83 -11.43
CA PRO A 84 0.45 -5.42 -12.59
C PRO A 84 -0.95 -6.03 -12.65
N LEU A 85 -1.10 -7.32 -12.33
CA LEU A 85 -2.39 -8.01 -12.35
C LEU A 85 -3.36 -7.38 -11.35
N GLU A 86 -2.93 -7.18 -10.11
CA GLU A 86 -3.73 -6.59 -9.04
C GLU A 86 -4.11 -5.13 -9.34
N LEU A 87 -3.20 -4.36 -9.95
CA LEU A 87 -3.51 -3.03 -10.51
C LEU A 87 -4.59 -3.10 -11.60
N GLY A 88 -4.46 -4.05 -12.54
CA GLY A 88 -5.43 -4.27 -13.60
C GLY A 88 -6.84 -4.58 -13.05
N VAL A 89 -6.93 -5.42 -12.01
CA VAL A 89 -8.19 -5.70 -11.31
C VAL A 89 -8.78 -4.44 -10.67
N PHE A 90 -7.96 -3.62 -10.01
CA PHE A 90 -8.43 -2.37 -9.39
C PHE A 90 -8.95 -1.37 -10.42
N LEU A 91 -8.21 -1.16 -11.51
CA LEU A 91 -8.62 -0.30 -12.62
C LEU A 91 -9.87 -0.83 -13.32
N GLY A 92 -9.96 -2.15 -13.51
CA GLY A 92 -11.13 -2.82 -14.05
C GLY A 92 -12.36 -2.61 -13.17
N ALA A 93 -12.22 -2.74 -11.85
CA ALA A 93 -13.30 -2.46 -10.91
C ALA A 93 -13.76 -0.99 -10.99
N LYS A 94 -12.83 -0.03 -11.07
CA LYS A 94 -13.16 1.39 -11.26
C LYS A 94 -13.93 1.64 -12.56
N LYS A 95 -13.52 0.99 -13.65
CA LYS A 95 -14.07 1.21 -15.00
C LYS A 95 -15.41 0.51 -15.22
N TYR A 96 -15.54 -0.74 -14.77
CA TYR A 96 -16.63 -1.63 -15.14
C TYR A 96 -17.51 -2.07 -13.95
N GLY A 97 -17.10 -1.79 -12.72
CA GLY A 97 -17.75 -2.25 -11.50
C GLY A 97 -19.03 -1.50 -11.07
N GLY A 98 -19.61 -0.69 -11.96
CA GLY A 98 -20.86 0.02 -11.70
C GLY A 98 -20.77 1.16 -10.66
N PRO A 99 -21.92 1.66 -10.16
CA PRO A 99 -21.98 2.85 -9.30
C PRO A 99 -21.15 2.76 -8.01
N LYS A 100 -21.06 1.56 -7.41
CA LYS A 100 -20.26 1.31 -6.20
C LYS A 100 -18.78 1.64 -6.39
N HIS A 101 -18.27 1.51 -7.61
CA HIS A 101 -16.83 1.57 -7.90
C HIS A 101 -16.40 2.81 -8.70
N ARG A 102 -17.34 3.64 -9.16
CA ARG A 102 -17.08 4.88 -9.93
C ARG A 102 -16.08 5.83 -9.24
N ASN A 103 -16.18 5.93 -7.92
CA ASN A 103 -15.37 6.86 -7.12
C ASN A 103 -14.07 6.23 -6.60
N LYS A 104 -13.69 5.03 -7.06
CA LYS A 104 -12.39 4.47 -6.74
C LYS A 104 -11.27 5.38 -7.23
N SER A 105 -10.22 5.52 -6.45
CA SER A 105 -9.03 6.26 -6.86
C SER A 105 -7.79 5.47 -6.46
N CYS A 106 -6.73 5.54 -7.26
CA CYS A 106 -5.47 4.92 -6.92
C CYS A 106 -4.28 5.82 -7.22
N ILE A 107 -3.20 5.59 -6.47
CA ILE A 107 -1.85 6.06 -6.76
C ILE A 107 -1.01 4.87 -7.22
N ILE A 108 -0.20 5.08 -8.25
CA ILE A 108 0.70 4.07 -8.79
C ILE A 108 2.13 4.54 -8.57
N PHE A 109 2.96 3.66 -8.04
CA PHE A 109 4.37 3.87 -7.78
C PHE A 109 5.23 2.97 -8.67
N ASP A 110 6.34 3.52 -9.18
CA ASP A 110 7.46 2.77 -9.75
C ASP A 110 8.77 3.30 -9.13
N ARG A 111 9.80 2.47 -9.10
CA ARG A 111 11.13 2.85 -8.63
C ARG A 111 11.72 3.91 -9.54
N GLU A 112 11.53 3.78 -10.85
CA GLU A 112 12.10 4.68 -11.84
C GLU A 112 11.00 5.37 -12.65
N GLN A 113 11.19 6.65 -12.92
CA GLN A 113 10.24 7.40 -13.76
C GLN A 113 10.19 6.79 -15.17
N TYR A 114 8.98 6.56 -15.67
CA TYR A 114 8.70 6.02 -17.02
C TYR A 114 9.17 4.58 -17.30
N ARG A 115 9.80 3.87 -16.36
CA ARG A 115 10.26 2.48 -16.55
C ARG A 115 9.11 1.56 -16.92
N PHE A 116 7.95 1.72 -16.27
CA PHE A 116 6.71 1.02 -16.57
C PHE A 116 6.23 1.09 -18.02
N GLN A 117 6.55 2.15 -18.77
CA GLN A 117 6.12 2.26 -20.17
C GLN A 117 6.70 1.15 -21.05
N ARG A 118 7.79 0.51 -20.61
CA ARG A 118 8.43 -0.60 -21.31
C ARG A 118 7.67 -1.92 -21.19
N TYR A 119 6.78 -2.06 -20.18
CA TYR A 119 6.11 -3.33 -19.89
C TYR A 119 4.59 -3.18 -19.61
N ILE A 120 4.07 -1.95 -19.41
CA ILE A 120 2.64 -1.61 -19.34
C ILE A 120 2.43 -0.24 -20.01
N SER A 121 2.58 -0.16 -21.33
CA SER A 121 2.43 1.12 -22.06
C SER A 121 1.02 1.70 -22.01
N ASP A 122 -0.01 0.86 -21.82
CA ASP A 122 -1.41 1.29 -21.79
C ASP A 122 -1.76 2.22 -20.62
N ILE A 123 -0.93 2.24 -19.56
CA ILE A 123 -1.09 3.16 -18.42
C ILE A 123 -0.18 4.39 -18.50
N ALA A 124 0.51 4.61 -19.62
CA ALA A 124 1.40 5.77 -19.83
C ALA A 124 0.71 7.14 -19.72
N GLY A 125 -0.62 7.18 -19.85
CA GLY A 125 -1.43 8.39 -19.63
C GLY A 125 -1.87 8.61 -18.18
N GLN A 126 -1.50 7.73 -17.24
CA GLN A 126 -1.75 7.90 -15.81
C GLN A 126 -0.57 8.63 -15.16
N ASP A 127 -0.85 9.47 -14.17
CA ASP A 127 0.19 10.14 -13.38
C ASP A 127 0.83 9.12 -12.42
N ILE A 128 1.99 8.58 -12.82
CA ILE A 128 2.72 7.57 -12.06
C ILE A 128 3.83 8.25 -11.27
N HIS A 129 3.81 8.01 -9.97
CA HIS A 129 4.76 8.60 -9.03
C HIS A 129 6.02 7.73 -8.98
N SER A 130 7.18 8.38 -8.98
CA SER A 130 8.44 7.67 -8.78
C SER A 130 8.93 7.90 -7.36
N HIS A 131 9.25 6.82 -6.64
CA HIS A 131 9.86 6.90 -5.31
C HIS A 131 11.39 6.80 -5.36
N GLN A 132 12.03 6.43 -6.48
CA GLN A 132 13.50 6.38 -6.65
C GLN A 132 14.24 5.47 -5.66
N GLY A 133 13.55 4.53 -5.03
CA GLY A 133 14.11 3.75 -3.92
C GLY A 133 14.26 4.55 -2.62
N ASP A 134 13.59 5.70 -2.49
CA ASP A 134 13.56 6.53 -1.29
C ASP A 134 12.20 6.42 -0.58
N VAL A 135 12.22 5.96 0.67
CA VAL A 135 11.04 5.77 1.50
C VAL A 135 10.39 7.10 1.91
N ASN A 136 11.18 8.15 2.19
CA ASN A 136 10.64 9.45 2.54
C ASN A 136 9.91 10.08 1.36
N ARG A 137 10.46 9.92 0.15
CA ARG A 137 9.79 10.36 -1.07
C ARG A 137 8.47 9.65 -1.26
N LEU A 138 8.43 8.32 -1.05
CA LEU A 138 7.18 7.55 -1.08
C LEU A 138 6.14 8.12 -0.10
N ILE A 139 6.54 8.38 1.15
CA ILE A 139 5.66 8.94 2.18
C ILE A 139 5.14 10.32 1.78
N VAL A 140 5.99 11.18 1.22
CA VAL A 140 5.61 12.53 0.76
C VAL A 140 4.55 12.49 -0.33
N GLU A 141 4.77 11.68 -1.36
CA GLU A 141 3.83 11.50 -2.46
C GLU A 141 2.51 10.91 -1.96
N LEU A 142 2.58 9.85 -1.16
CA LEU A 142 1.39 9.15 -0.66
C LEU A 142 0.54 10.03 0.26
N ALA A 143 1.15 10.73 1.22
CA ALA A 143 0.43 11.63 2.12
C ALA A 143 -0.23 12.80 1.37
N THR A 144 0.45 13.32 0.35
CA THR A 144 -0.08 14.39 -0.50
C THR A 144 -1.28 13.89 -1.31
N TRP A 145 -1.17 12.70 -1.89
CA TRP A 145 -2.26 12.08 -2.63
C TRP A 145 -3.46 11.78 -1.73
N LEU A 146 -3.26 11.16 -0.56
CA LEU A 146 -4.35 10.86 0.38
C LEU A 146 -5.11 12.12 0.80
N ARG A 147 -4.38 13.20 1.10
CA ARG A 147 -4.98 14.52 1.42
C ARG A 147 -5.78 15.08 0.27
N ALA A 148 -5.24 15.06 -0.95
CA ALA A 148 -5.94 15.54 -2.14
C ALA A 148 -7.20 14.72 -2.46
N GLN A 149 -7.13 13.39 -2.36
CA GLN A 149 -8.23 12.50 -2.76
C GLN A 149 -9.35 12.37 -1.73
N SER A 150 -9.07 12.62 -0.45
CA SER A 150 -10.10 12.64 0.60
C SER A 150 -10.63 14.03 0.90
N GLY A 151 -9.88 15.09 0.56
CA GLY A 151 -10.19 16.45 1.00
C GLY A 151 -10.02 16.67 2.50
N ASP A 152 -9.40 15.72 3.22
CA ASP A 152 -9.18 15.83 4.66
C ASP A 152 -7.97 16.73 4.96
N VAL A 153 -8.26 17.96 5.36
CA VAL A 153 -7.26 18.99 5.68
C VAL A 153 -6.46 18.70 6.95
N HIS A 154 -6.85 17.71 7.75
CA HIS A 154 -6.16 17.32 8.97
C HIS A 154 -5.02 16.33 8.73
N ILE A 155 -4.91 15.75 7.52
CA ILE A 155 -3.80 14.87 7.16
C ILE A 155 -2.50 15.68 7.11
N PRO A 156 -1.50 15.35 7.95
CA PRO A 156 -0.24 16.09 7.97
C PRO A 156 0.50 16.06 6.63
N GLY A 157 1.38 17.03 6.43
CA GLY A 157 2.31 17.01 5.30
C GLY A 157 3.23 15.78 5.38
N GLY A 158 3.58 15.19 4.23
CA GLY A 158 4.34 13.95 4.24
C GLY A 158 5.76 14.06 4.78
N VAL A 159 6.36 15.25 4.84
CA VAL A 159 7.62 15.48 5.57
C VAL A 159 7.45 15.22 7.07
N ALA A 160 6.32 15.67 7.65
CA ALA A 160 6.01 15.43 9.06
C ALA A 160 5.73 13.95 9.31
N ILE A 161 4.95 13.29 8.43
CA ILE A 161 4.69 11.84 8.52
C ILE A 161 5.99 11.05 8.37
N GLY A 162 6.91 11.46 7.49
CA GLY A 162 8.21 10.82 7.32
C GLY A 162 9.09 10.91 8.57
N ALA A 163 9.14 12.08 9.21
CA ALA A 163 9.85 12.25 10.47
C ALA A 163 9.22 11.39 11.59
N GLU A 164 7.89 11.32 11.65
CA GLU A 164 7.18 10.49 12.61
C GLU A 164 7.38 8.99 12.37
N PHE A 165 7.43 8.55 11.11
CA PHE A 165 7.76 7.18 10.74
C PHE A 165 9.19 6.81 11.14
N ALA A 166 10.14 7.72 10.96
CA ALA A 166 11.52 7.52 11.43
C ALA A 166 11.56 7.37 12.97
N ALA A 167 10.85 8.22 13.71
CA ALA A 167 10.74 8.12 15.16
C ALA A 167 10.06 6.81 15.60
N PHE A 168 8.97 6.43 14.95
CA PHE A 168 8.28 5.16 15.18
C PHE A 168 9.22 3.97 15.01
N ASN A 169 10.00 3.91 13.93
CA ASN A 169 10.98 2.84 13.70
C ASN A 169 12.04 2.72 14.80
N LEU A 170 12.41 3.82 15.46
CA LEU A 170 13.32 3.78 16.61
C LEU A 170 12.67 3.17 17.85
N THR A 171 11.35 3.35 18.02
CA THR A 171 10.59 2.78 19.14
C THR A 171 10.09 1.36 18.88
N LEU A 172 9.99 0.96 17.62
CA LEU A 172 9.39 -0.29 17.17
C LEU A 172 10.00 -1.54 17.84
N PRO A 173 11.33 -1.67 18.01
CA PRO A 173 11.92 -2.82 18.72
C PRO A 173 11.44 -2.94 20.17
N ALA A 174 11.25 -1.81 20.88
CA ALA A 174 10.77 -1.82 22.25
C ALA A 174 9.28 -2.22 22.32
N ILE A 175 8.47 -1.79 21.34
CA ILE A 175 7.06 -2.20 21.24
C ILE A 175 6.96 -3.70 20.97
N TYR A 176 7.77 -4.22 20.04
CA TYR A 176 7.83 -5.66 19.77
C TYR A 176 8.28 -6.46 21.00
N ALA A 177 9.33 -6.02 21.70
CA ALA A 177 9.79 -6.68 22.92
C ALA A 177 8.72 -6.68 24.02
N ALA A 178 8.00 -5.57 24.22
CA ALA A 178 6.91 -5.48 25.19
C ALA A 178 5.73 -6.41 24.85
N ARG A 179 5.52 -6.71 23.57
CA ARG A 179 4.50 -7.66 23.08
C ARG A 179 5.03 -9.08 22.91
N GLN A 180 6.31 -9.34 23.21
CA GLN A 180 6.99 -10.62 22.97
C GLN A 180 6.88 -11.09 21.51
N LEU A 181 6.95 -10.16 20.56
CA LEU A 181 6.92 -10.45 19.12
C LEU A 181 8.33 -10.45 18.53
N ASP A 182 8.70 -11.53 17.84
CA ASP A 182 9.93 -11.55 17.03
C ASP A 182 9.68 -10.78 15.71
N PRO A 183 10.55 -9.83 15.32
CA PRO A 183 10.43 -9.12 14.04
C PRO A 183 10.30 -10.00 12.79
N ALA A 184 10.78 -11.25 12.83
CA ALA A 184 10.67 -12.23 11.75
C ALA A 184 9.28 -12.87 11.65
N GLU A 185 8.49 -12.85 12.73
CA GLU A 185 7.15 -13.46 12.81
C GLU A 185 6.02 -12.44 12.66
N VAL A 186 6.35 -11.14 12.68
CA VAL A 186 5.37 -10.05 12.61
C VAL A 186 4.51 -10.17 11.35
N THR A 187 3.21 -10.40 11.56
CA THR A 187 2.22 -10.39 10.48
C THR A 187 1.83 -8.96 10.11
N PHE A 188 1.09 -8.81 9.00
CA PHE A 188 0.47 -7.54 8.66
C PHE A 188 -0.45 -7.03 9.79
N GLY A 189 -1.24 -7.91 10.38
CA GLY A 189 -2.15 -7.56 11.48
C GLY A 189 -1.41 -7.05 12.72
N ASP A 190 -0.29 -7.70 13.08
CA ASP A 190 0.56 -7.27 14.19
C ASP A 190 1.15 -5.88 13.95
N PHE A 191 1.72 -5.66 12.76
CA PHE A 191 2.30 -4.37 12.38
C PHE A 191 1.24 -3.26 12.41
N SER A 192 0.07 -3.48 11.79
CA SER A 192 -1.03 -2.51 11.82
C SER A 192 -1.49 -2.19 13.25
N ALA A 193 -1.60 -3.19 14.12
CA ALA A 193 -1.95 -2.98 15.52
C ALA A 193 -0.89 -2.17 16.28
N VAL A 194 0.40 -2.43 16.02
CA VAL A 194 1.51 -1.65 16.62
C VAL A 194 1.49 -0.20 16.15
N VAL A 195 1.22 0.07 14.88
CA VAL A 195 1.08 1.45 14.37
C VAL A 195 -0.08 2.17 15.08
N VAL A 196 -1.25 1.54 15.19
CA VAL A 196 -2.41 2.14 15.88
C VAL A 196 -2.09 2.41 17.35
N GLN A 197 -1.43 1.47 18.04
CA GLN A 197 -1.00 1.66 19.43
C GLN A 197 -0.07 2.87 19.57
N TYR A 198 0.93 2.99 18.70
CA TYR A 198 1.87 4.11 18.73
C TYR A 198 1.17 5.46 18.55
N LEU A 199 0.19 5.55 17.65
CA LEU A 199 -0.52 6.79 17.34
C LEU A 199 -1.60 7.19 18.37
N THR A 200 -1.92 6.29 19.30
CA THR A 200 -2.92 6.52 20.36
C THR A 200 -2.31 6.73 21.74
N THR A 201 -0.98 6.63 21.84
CA THR A 201 -0.19 6.88 23.05
C THR A 201 0.26 8.34 23.09
#